data_AF-A0A5M9K2C5-F1
#
_entry.id   AF-A0A5M9K2C5-F1
#
_cell.length_a   1.000
_cell.length_b   1.000
_cell.length_c   1.000
_cell.angle_alpha   90.00
_cell.angle_beta   90.00
_cell.angle_gamma   90.00
#
_symmetry.space_group_name_H-M   'P 1'
#
loop_
_entity.id
_entity.type
_entity.pdbx_description
1 polymer ?
#
loop_
_entity_poly.entity_id
_entity_poly.type
_entity_poly.pdbx_seq_one_letter_code
_entity_poly.pdbx_strand_id
1 'polypeptide(L)'
;MLMHTDPINPYPIPSIAGYKVSGKRFQQTQELLQVNREETEKIHGMSKRRREQFPAIVEVIEGIICTVPNIKEVIFCGGGNREGVLYLKLPPEIQATHPLLLFPSTFHTNTNFNNPQHPQATTKQLAQILASALPAGHPTTALFTPEILRYIVAHTWDDMANVANVNAARALHAPISGPVAGMPGLTHDVIAVLSLTIIYLHSIRRMIQSRCQIPNTQHPTPNLPSPFLREPSTTTTPRGKSSQTFSIQQICIDVFICLLSSPLLFMPPTPHQTTPSSQIQSNLLQSNPTNPTNP
;
A
#
# COMPACT_ATOMS: atom_id res chain seq x y z
N MET A 1 7.16 20.95 -3.23
CA MET A 1 6.07 21.95 -3.15
C MET A 1 4.71 21.31 -3.16
N LEU A 2 4.24 20.76 -4.28
CA LEU A 2 2.90 20.16 -4.37
C LEU A 2 2.55 19.22 -3.19
N MET A 3 3.41 18.23 -2.93
CA MET A 3 3.27 17.29 -1.81
C MET A 3 3.35 17.92 -0.41
N HIS A 4 4.05 19.05 -0.26
CA HIS A 4 4.15 19.76 1.01
C HIS A 4 2.87 20.56 1.31
N THR A 5 2.23 21.08 0.27
CA THR A 5 0.95 21.80 0.31
C THR A 5 -0.25 20.89 0.01
N ASP A 6 -0.07 19.57 0.17
CA ASP A 6 -1.14 18.61 -0.09
C ASP A 6 -2.23 18.76 0.98
N PRO A 7 -3.53 18.57 0.64
CA PRO A 7 -4.60 18.57 1.65
C PRO A 7 -4.36 17.57 2.79
N ILE A 8 -3.63 16.49 2.52
CA ILE A 8 -3.18 15.54 3.54
C ILE A 8 -1.80 16.00 4.06
N ASN A 9 -1.80 16.62 5.24
CA ASN A 9 -0.59 17.15 5.88
C ASN A 9 -0.49 16.69 7.36
N PRO A 10 0.57 15.98 7.79
CA PRO A 10 1.70 15.52 6.98
C PRO A 10 1.30 14.43 5.99
N TYR A 11 1.89 14.48 4.79
CA TYR A 11 1.65 13.46 3.78
C TYR A 11 2.25 12.10 4.22
N PRO A 12 1.49 10.99 4.19
CA PRO A 12 1.83 9.76 4.92
C PRO A 12 2.97 8.94 4.29
N ILE A 13 3.20 9.05 2.98
CA ILE A 13 4.28 8.35 2.27
C ILE A 13 5.33 9.38 1.89
N PRO A 14 6.48 9.48 2.60
CA PRO A 14 7.47 10.54 2.40
C PRO A 14 8.41 10.26 1.20
N SER A 15 7.83 9.88 0.07
CA SER A 15 8.50 9.68 -1.21
C SER A 15 7.82 10.52 -2.28
N ILE A 16 8.59 11.05 -3.24
CA ILE A 16 8.00 11.70 -4.42
C ILE A 16 7.58 10.69 -5.49
N ALA A 17 8.15 9.49 -5.45
CA ALA A 17 7.94 8.45 -6.46
C ALA A 17 6.54 7.85 -6.30
N GLY A 18 5.70 8.02 -7.32
CA GLY A 18 4.30 7.61 -7.28
C GLY A 18 3.36 8.63 -6.65
N TYR A 19 3.87 9.81 -6.24
CA TYR A 19 3.03 10.92 -5.83
C TYR A 19 2.22 11.43 -7.01
N LYS A 20 0.94 11.72 -6.77
CA LYS A 20 -0.04 11.99 -7.82
C LYS A 20 -0.85 13.22 -7.47
N VAL A 21 -1.10 14.06 -8.46
CA VAL A 21 -1.83 15.32 -8.28
C VAL A 21 -2.71 15.60 -9.49
N SER A 22 -3.87 16.22 -9.25
CA SER A 22 -4.75 16.64 -10.36
C SER A 22 -4.07 17.69 -11.24
N GLY A 23 -4.40 17.70 -12.52
CA GLY A 23 -3.89 18.71 -13.46
C GLY A 23 -4.29 20.13 -13.06
N LYS A 24 -5.51 20.31 -12.51
CA LYS A 24 -5.95 21.60 -11.96
C LYS A 24 -5.01 22.13 -10.88
N ARG A 25 -4.61 21.28 -9.93
CA ARG A 25 -3.66 21.64 -8.87
C ARG A 25 -2.25 21.85 -9.41
N PHE A 26 -1.83 21.02 -10.37
CA PHE A 26 -0.53 21.17 -11.04
C PHE A 26 -0.37 22.50 -11.78
N GLN A 27 -1.47 23.04 -12.32
CA GLN A 27 -1.50 24.32 -13.03
C GLN A 27 -1.45 25.56 -12.13
N GLN A 28 -1.58 25.41 -10.80
CA GLN A 28 -1.53 26.53 -9.85
C GLN A 28 -0.08 26.97 -9.55
N THR A 29 0.70 27.26 -10.59
CA THR A 29 2.13 27.57 -10.51
C THR A 29 2.42 28.81 -9.66
N GLN A 30 1.59 29.84 -9.76
CA GLN A 30 1.74 31.09 -9.02
C GLN A 30 1.60 30.90 -7.50
N GLU A 31 0.67 30.04 -7.07
CA GLU A 31 0.53 29.66 -5.65
C GLU A 31 1.78 28.94 -5.16
N LEU A 32 2.33 28.00 -5.96
CA LEU A 32 3.55 27.28 -5.60
C LEU A 32 4.77 28.21 -5.49
N LEU A 33 4.87 29.22 -6.35
CA LEU A 33 5.91 30.26 -6.27
C LEU A 33 5.77 31.09 -5.00
N GLN A 34 4.54 31.46 -4.63
CA GLN A 34 4.27 32.19 -3.41
C GLN A 34 4.71 31.39 -2.18
N VAL A 35 4.30 30.11 -2.09
CA VAL A 35 4.73 29.20 -1.03
C VAL A 35 6.26 29.09 -0.98
N ASN A 36 6.96 29.05 -2.13
CA ASN A 36 8.43 28.99 -2.13
C ASN A 36 9.11 30.25 -1.55
N ARG A 37 8.45 31.41 -1.65
CA ARG A 37 8.96 32.66 -1.09
C ARG A 37 8.66 32.79 0.39
N GLU A 38 7.47 32.37 0.80
CA GLU A 38 6.96 32.55 2.17
C GLU A 38 7.47 31.46 3.13
N GLU A 39 7.68 30.24 2.63
CA GLU A 39 8.07 29.11 3.47
C GLU A 39 9.55 29.22 3.90
N THR A 40 9.75 29.56 5.17
CA THR A 40 11.09 29.67 5.77
C THR A 40 11.61 28.33 6.27
N GLU A 41 10.70 27.42 6.65
CA GLU A 41 11.00 26.12 7.22
C GLU A 41 11.58 25.11 6.22
N LYS A 42 12.17 24.05 6.76
CA LYS A 42 12.75 22.96 5.95
C LYS A 42 11.65 22.10 5.33
N ILE A 43 11.45 22.29 4.04
CA ILE A 43 10.56 21.42 3.24
C ILE A 43 11.25 20.07 2.99
N HIS A 44 10.57 18.98 3.35
CA HIS A 44 11.08 17.63 3.09
C HIS A 44 11.35 17.40 1.60
N GLY A 45 12.50 16.79 1.28
CA GLY A 45 12.91 16.52 -0.11
C GLY A 45 13.34 17.76 -0.93
N MET A 46 13.41 18.96 -0.33
CA MET A 46 13.89 20.17 -1.00
C MET A 46 15.12 20.76 -0.32
N SER A 47 16.27 20.69 -1.01
CA SER A 47 17.48 21.40 -0.57
C SER A 47 17.38 22.90 -0.85
N LYS A 48 18.24 23.70 -0.21
CA LYS A 48 18.37 25.15 -0.49
C LYS A 48 18.59 25.42 -1.99
N ARG A 49 19.51 24.69 -2.61
CA ARG A 49 19.77 24.76 -4.06
C ARG A 49 18.51 24.50 -4.89
N ARG A 50 17.70 23.50 -4.53
CA ARG A 50 16.46 23.18 -5.25
C ARG A 50 15.40 24.29 -5.07
N ARG A 51 15.35 24.94 -3.91
CA ARG A 51 14.48 26.11 -3.68
C ARG A 51 14.88 27.32 -4.50
N GLU A 52 16.18 27.59 -4.60
CA GLU A 52 16.72 28.69 -5.43
C GLU A 52 16.41 28.49 -6.91
N GLN A 53 16.43 27.24 -7.38
CA GLN A 53 16.11 26.88 -8.77
C GLN A 53 14.61 26.76 -9.05
N PHE A 54 13.76 26.77 -8.03
CA PHE A 54 12.33 26.51 -8.18
C PHE A 54 11.62 27.48 -9.13
N PRO A 55 11.92 28.79 -9.16
CA PRO A 55 11.34 29.70 -10.15
C PRO A 55 11.62 29.31 -11.60
N ALA A 56 12.84 28.86 -11.91
CA ALA A 56 13.19 28.39 -13.25
C ALA A 56 12.47 27.08 -13.61
N ILE A 57 12.24 26.21 -12.63
CA ILE A 57 11.46 24.98 -12.82
C ILE A 57 10.00 25.34 -13.17
N VAL A 58 9.42 26.33 -12.50
CA VAL A 58 8.06 26.79 -12.75
C VAL A 58 7.90 27.32 -14.18
N GLU A 59 8.85 28.11 -14.68
CA GLU A 59 8.83 28.60 -16.06
C GLU A 59 8.73 27.45 -17.09
N VAL A 60 9.50 26.38 -16.87
CA VAL A 60 9.45 25.20 -17.74
C VAL A 60 8.09 24.50 -17.63
N ILE A 61 7.53 24.40 -16.42
CA ILE A 61 6.21 23.81 -16.20
C ILE A 61 5.11 24.63 -16.88
N GLU A 62 5.19 25.97 -16.84
CA GLU A 62 4.26 26.86 -17.55
C GLU A 62 4.34 26.64 -19.06
N GLY A 63 5.54 26.52 -19.63
CA GLY A 63 5.71 26.14 -21.04
C GLY A 63 5.08 24.79 -21.39
N ILE A 64 5.19 23.78 -20.50
CA ILE A 64 4.54 22.48 -20.68
C ILE A 64 3.01 22.63 -20.63
N ILE A 65 2.47 23.39 -19.68
CA ILE A 65 1.02 23.63 -19.55
C ILE A 65 0.48 24.35 -20.79
N CYS A 66 1.20 25.34 -21.32
CA CYS A 66 0.83 26.03 -22.55
C CYS A 66 0.81 25.08 -23.76
N THR A 67 1.75 24.13 -23.81
CA THR A 67 1.85 23.16 -24.91
C THR A 67 0.81 22.04 -24.79
N VAL A 68 0.49 21.63 -23.57
CA VAL A 68 -0.44 20.55 -23.26
C VAL A 68 -1.50 21.06 -22.27
N PRO A 69 -2.55 21.75 -22.74
CA PRO A 69 -3.49 22.42 -21.84
C PRO A 69 -4.41 21.46 -21.06
N ASN A 70 -4.68 20.27 -21.61
CA ASN A 70 -5.65 19.32 -21.07
C ASN A 70 -5.00 18.25 -20.17
N ILE A 71 -4.13 18.66 -19.24
CA ILE A 71 -3.54 17.75 -18.25
C ILE A 71 -4.62 17.35 -17.26
N LYS A 72 -4.95 16.05 -17.20
CA LYS A 72 -5.91 15.51 -16.22
C LYS A 72 -5.25 15.27 -14.86
N GLU A 73 -4.06 14.70 -14.89
CA GLU A 73 -3.34 14.22 -13.72
C GLU A 73 -1.84 14.19 -14.03
N VAL A 74 -1.03 14.43 -13.00
CA VAL A 74 0.43 14.32 -13.07
C VAL A 74 0.88 13.33 -12.01
N ILE A 75 1.68 12.36 -12.43
CA ILE A 75 2.31 11.36 -11.56
C ILE A 75 3.82 11.61 -11.58
N PHE A 76 4.39 11.81 -10.39
CA PHE A 76 5.82 12.04 -10.23
C PHE A 76 6.56 10.71 -10.21
N CYS A 77 7.62 10.62 -11.00
CA CYS A 77 8.50 9.45 -11.04
C CYS A 77 9.69 9.63 -10.09
N GLY A 78 10.14 8.53 -9.49
CA GLY A 78 11.38 8.49 -8.69
C GLY A 78 12.63 8.19 -9.52
N GLY A 79 12.47 7.53 -10.67
CA GLY A 79 13.56 7.22 -11.59
C GLY A 79 13.78 8.30 -12.64
N GLY A 80 14.97 8.34 -13.19
CA GLY A 80 15.34 9.23 -14.30
C GLY A 80 16.24 8.52 -15.31
N ASN A 81 17.11 9.28 -15.97
CA ASN A 81 17.92 8.78 -17.07
C ASN A 81 18.84 7.62 -16.67
N ARG A 82 19.34 7.59 -15.43
CA ARG A 82 20.23 6.52 -14.96
C ARG A 82 19.49 5.18 -14.90
N GLU A 83 18.31 5.20 -14.31
CA GLU A 83 17.42 4.05 -14.22
C GLU A 83 16.96 3.62 -15.62
N GLY A 84 16.70 4.56 -16.52
CA GLY A 84 16.40 4.27 -17.93
C GLY A 84 17.55 3.56 -18.65
N VAL A 85 18.80 4.02 -18.48
CA VAL A 85 19.98 3.35 -19.07
C VAL A 85 20.18 1.95 -18.48
N LEU A 86 19.94 1.76 -17.19
CA LEU A 86 20.00 0.43 -16.57
C LEU A 86 18.90 -0.49 -17.10
N TYR A 87 17.68 0.03 -17.28
CA TYR A 87 16.57 -0.72 -17.86
C TYR A 87 16.88 -1.23 -19.26
N LEU A 88 17.52 -0.39 -20.10
CA LEU A 88 17.93 -0.79 -21.46
C LEU A 88 18.99 -1.90 -21.50
N LYS A 89 19.70 -2.14 -20.39
CA LYS A 89 20.69 -3.23 -20.28
C LYS A 89 20.07 -4.55 -19.81
N LEU A 90 18.81 -4.57 -19.38
CA LEU A 90 18.14 -5.78 -18.94
C LEU A 90 17.82 -6.70 -20.13
N PRO A 91 17.74 -8.03 -19.93
CA PRO A 91 17.23 -8.93 -20.95
C PRO A 91 15.79 -8.55 -21.38
N PRO A 92 15.41 -8.73 -22.67
CA PRO A 92 14.08 -8.36 -23.16
C PRO A 92 12.93 -9.00 -22.37
N GLU A 93 13.11 -10.22 -21.87
CA GLU A 93 12.13 -10.94 -21.08
C GLU A 93 11.84 -10.24 -19.74
N ILE A 94 12.89 -9.71 -19.11
CA ILE A 94 12.78 -8.95 -17.85
C ILE A 94 12.17 -7.57 -18.12
N GLN A 95 12.54 -6.91 -19.23
CA GLN A 95 11.96 -5.63 -19.63
C GLN A 95 10.44 -5.73 -19.84
N ALA A 96 9.98 -6.84 -20.43
CA ALA A 96 8.55 -7.11 -20.67
C ALA A 96 7.78 -7.57 -19.40
N THR A 97 8.48 -7.84 -18.30
CA THR A 97 7.86 -8.32 -17.05
C THR A 97 7.49 -7.15 -16.15
N HIS A 98 6.28 -7.18 -15.60
CA HIS A 98 5.85 -6.18 -14.62
C HIS A 98 6.75 -6.24 -13.37
N PRO A 99 7.34 -5.11 -12.90
CA PRO A 99 8.38 -5.12 -11.87
C PRO A 99 7.93 -5.73 -10.54
N LEU A 100 6.65 -5.57 -10.15
CA LEU A 100 6.09 -6.24 -8.97
C LEU A 100 6.33 -7.76 -8.93
N LEU A 101 6.32 -8.42 -10.08
CA LEU A 101 6.38 -9.88 -10.15
C LEU A 101 7.81 -10.42 -10.05
N LEU A 102 8.80 -9.53 -10.13
CA LEU A 102 10.21 -9.86 -10.00
C LEU A 102 10.66 -9.93 -8.53
N PHE A 103 9.82 -9.51 -7.59
CA PHE A 103 10.13 -9.64 -6.17
C PHE A 103 10.16 -11.10 -5.74
N PRO A 104 11.22 -11.53 -5.03
CA PRO A 104 11.30 -12.88 -4.51
C PRO A 104 10.27 -13.04 -3.39
N SER A 105 9.52 -14.14 -3.42
CA SER A 105 8.61 -14.52 -2.33
C SER A 105 8.88 -15.93 -1.85
N THR A 106 8.51 -16.22 -0.60
CA THR A 106 8.63 -17.55 0.01
C THR A 106 7.72 -18.59 -0.64
N PHE A 107 6.67 -18.14 -1.33
CA PHE A 107 5.81 -19.01 -2.14
C PHE A 107 6.58 -19.60 -3.33
N HIS A 108 7.55 -18.86 -3.89
CA HIS A 108 8.39 -19.34 -4.99
C HIS A 108 9.53 -20.25 -4.52
N THR A 109 9.96 -20.16 -3.24
CA THR A 109 11.11 -20.93 -2.73
C THR A 109 10.76 -22.35 -2.25
N ASN A 110 9.49 -22.65 -1.98
CA ASN A 110 9.05 -23.97 -1.52
C ASN A 110 8.63 -24.94 -2.65
N THR A 111 8.60 -24.47 -3.90
CA THR A 111 8.49 -25.35 -5.07
C THR A 111 9.89 -25.56 -5.63
N ASN A 112 10.37 -26.81 -5.64
CA ASN A 112 11.67 -27.20 -6.16
C ASN A 112 12.15 -26.31 -7.32
N PHE A 113 13.36 -25.77 -7.20
CA PHE A 113 14.09 -25.00 -8.23
C PHE A 113 14.14 -25.68 -9.62
N ASN A 114 13.79 -26.96 -9.70
CA ASN A 114 13.76 -27.77 -10.91
C ASN A 114 12.42 -27.75 -11.67
N ASN A 115 11.38 -27.02 -11.21
CA ASN A 115 10.13 -26.88 -11.96
C ASN A 115 9.69 -25.41 -12.11
N PRO A 116 10.29 -24.66 -13.05
CA PRO A 116 10.02 -23.23 -13.25
C PRO A 116 8.57 -22.91 -13.69
N GLN A 117 7.77 -23.90 -14.09
CA GLN A 117 6.40 -23.69 -14.57
C GLN A 117 5.32 -23.79 -13.47
N HIS A 118 5.60 -24.51 -12.37
CA HIS A 118 4.61 -24.82 -11.34
C HIS A 118 4.22 -23.64 -10.41
N PRO A 119 5.15 -22.81 -9.88
CA PRO A 119 4.78 -21.72 -8.97
C PRO A 119 4.00 -20.60 -9.65
N GLN A 120 4.33 -20.25 -10.90
CA GLN A 120 3.68 -19.17 -11.64
C GLN A 120 2.25 -19.51 -12.10
N ALA A 121 2.00 -20.78 -12.47
CA ALA A 121 0.67 -21.25 -12.82
C ALA A 121 -0.28 -21.19 -11.61
N THR A 122 0.23 -21.56 -10.43
CA THR A 122 -0.55 -21.59 -9.19
C THR A 122 -0.91 -20.19 -8.71
N THR A 123 0.03 -19.24 -8.70
CA THR A 123 -0.26 -17.85 -8.30
C THR A 123 -1.24 -17.18 -9.25
N LYS A 124 -1.14 -17.47 -10.56
CA LYS A 124 -2.08 -16.97 -11.57
C LYS A 124 -3.51 -17.49 -11.34
N GLN A 125 -3.69 -18.78 -11.10
CA GLN A 125 -5.01 -19.37 -10.83
C GLN A 125 -5.63 -18.81 -9.55
N LEU A 126 -4.85 -18.69 -8.48
CA LEU A 126 -5.30 -18.10 -7.23
C LEU A 126 -5.68 -16.63 -7.40
N ALA A 127 -4.89 -15.86 -8.16
CA ALA A 127 -5.21 -14.48 -8.48
C ALA A 127 -6.53 -14.36 -9.28
N GLN A 128 -6.83 -15.31 -10.18
CA GLN A 128 -8.12 -15.35 -10.90
C GLN A 128 -9.29 -15.64 -9.96
N ILE A 129 -9.12 -16.55 -9.00
CA ILE A 129 -10.12 -16.83 -7.97
C ILE A 129 -10.38 -15.56 -7.14
N LEU A 130 -9.32 -14.89 -6.68
CA LEU A 130 -9.46 -13.62 -5.96
C LEU A 130 -10.12 -12.54 -6.81
N ALA A 131 -9.77 -12.42 -8.09
CA ALA A 131 -10.41 -11.47 -9.00
C ALA A 131 -11.92 -11.73 -9.12
N SER A 132 -12.35 -13.00 -9.19
CA SER A 132 -13.77 -13.37 -9.23
C SER A 132 -14.54 -13.05 -7.95
N ALA A 133 -13.82 -12.83 -6.84
CA ALA A 133 -14.38 -12.45 -5.55
C ALA A 133 -14.64 -10.96 -5.40
N LEU A 134 -13.99 -10.14 -6.23
CA LEU A 134 -14.05 -8.69 -6.06
C LEU A 134 -15.43 -8.17 -6.45
N PRO A 135 -15.98 -7.20 -5.70
CA PRO A 135 -17.28 -6.63 -6.01
C PRO A 135 -17.24 -5.93 -7.37
N ALA A 136 -18.15 -6.30 -8.26
CA ALA A 136 -18.29 -5.67 -9.56
C ALA A 136 -18.78 -4.23 -9.41
N GLY A 137 -18.22 -3.31 -10.21
CA GLY A 137 -18.66 -1.91 -10.28
C GLY A 137 -18.14 -0.99 -9.17
N HIS A 138 -17.36 -1.50 -8.20
CA HIS A 138 -16.72 -0.64 -7.20
C HIS A 138 -15.44 0.01 -7.78
N PRO A 139 -15.24 1.34 -7.65
CA PRO A 139 -14.07 2.03 -8.20
C PRO A 139 -12.72 1.44 -7.71
N THR A 140 -12.66 1.04 -6.44
CA THR A 140 -11.46 0.44 -5.83
C THR A 140 -11.11 -0.93 -6.43
N THR A 141 -12.08 -1.65 -7.03
CA THR A 141 -11.82 -2.93 -7.71
C THR A 141 -10.87 -2.75 -8.89
N ALA A 142 -10.89 -1.58 -9.55
CA ALA A 142 -9.98 -1.27 -10.66
C ALA A 142 -8.51 -1.21 -10.24
N LEU A 143 -8.23 -1.01 -8.95
CA LEU A 143 -6.86 -1.00 -8.41
C LEU A 143 -6.27 -2.41 -8.29
N PHE A 144 -7.09 -3.46 -8.27
CA PHE A 144 -6.63 -4.85 -8.15
C PHE A 144 -6.34 -5.45 -9.53
N THR A 145 -5.29 -4.95 -10.18
CA THR A 145 -4.83 -5.51 -11.46
C THR A 145 -4.36 -6.96 -11.29
N PRO A 146 -4.31 -7.77 -12.38
CA PRO A 146 -3.81 -9.14 -12.30
C PRO A 146 -2.40 -9.25 -11.70
N GLU A 147 -1.55 -8.25 -11.90
CA GLU A 147 -0.19 -8.17 -11.36
C GLU A 147 -0.21 -7.94 -9.85
N ILE A 148 -1.07 -7.05 -9.37
CA ILE A 148 -1.24 -6.74 -7.95
C ILE A 148 -1.83 -7.95 -7.22
N LEU A 149 -2.84 -8.60 -7.79
CA LEU A 149 -3.42 -9.81 -7.21
C LEU A 149 -2.41 -10.96 -7.16
N ARG A 150 -1.61 -11.16 -8.22
CA ARG A 150 -0.53 -12.15 -8.20
C ARG A 150 0.53 -11.83 -7.16
N TYR A 151 0.91 -10.56 -7.01
CA TYR A 151 1.83 -10.13 -5.97
C TYR A 151 1.25 -10.44 -4.57
N ILE A 152 -0.02 -10.08 -4.32
CA ILE A 152 -0.70 -10.36 -3.06
C ILE A 152 -0.65 -11.85 -2.75
N VAL A 153 -1.06 -12.70 -3.69
CA VAL A 153 -1.02 -14.17 -3.52
C VAL A 153 0.41 -14.62 -3.20
N ALA A 154 1.40 -14.20 -4.01
CA ALA A 154 2.77 -14.66 -3.84
C ALA A 154 3.38 -14.28 -2.48
N HIS A 155 2.97 -13.14 -1.89
CA HIS A 155 3.55 -12.59 -0.66
C HIS A 155 2.66 -12.77 0.57
N THR A 156 1.45 -13.32 0.43
CA THR A 156 0.54 -13.59 1.57
C THR A 156 1.16 -14.59 2.55
N TRP A 157 2.04 -15.46 2.06
CA TRP A 157 2.75 -16.46 2.86
C TRP A 157 4.16 -16.03 3.26
N ASP A 158 4.55 -14.78 3.05
CA ASP A 158 5.85 -14.33 3.54
C ASP A 158 5.82 -14.17 5.06
N ASP A 159 6.97 -14.40 5.70
CA ASP A 159 7.16 -14.19 7.15
C ASP A 159 6.25 -15.06 8.06
N MET A 160 5.86 -16.28 7.63
CA MET A 160 4.96 -17.15 8.41
C MET A 160 5.46 -17.52 9.81
N ALA A 161 6.77 -17.51 10.02
CA ALA A 161 7.40 -17.84 11.30
C ALA A 161 7.36 -16.67 12.30
N ASN A 162 7.00 -15.46 11.87
CA ASN A 162 6.99 -14.27 12.71
C ASN A 162 5.63 -14.07 13.41
N VAL A 163 5.65 -13.28 14.49
CA VAL A 163 4.45 -12.90 15.24
C VAL A 163 3.56 -11.99 14.37
N ALA A 164 2.25 -12.22 14.39
CA ALA A 164 1.29 -11.53 13.52
C ALA A 164 1.37 -9.99 13.59
N ASN A 165 1.55 -9.41 14.78
CA ASN A 165 1.68 -7.95 14.95
C ASN A 165 2.95 -7.40 14.25
N VAL A 166 4.03 -8.18 14.22
CA VAL A 166 5.28 -7.81 13.53
C VAL A 166 5.05 -7.80 12.01
N ASN A 167 4.33 -8.78 11.48
CA ASN A 167 4.02 -8.83 10.05
C ASN A 167 3.07 -7.70 9.64
N ALA A 168 2.05 -7.41 10.45
CA ALA A 168 1.15 -6.28 10.23
C ALA A 168 1.92 -4.95 10.23
N ALA A 169 2.80 -4.74 11.20
CA ALA A 169 3.65 -3.54 11.24
C ALA A 169 4.59 -3.46 10.02
N ARG A 170 5.21 -4.57 9.61
CA ARG A 170 6.06 -4.62 8.41
C ARG A 170 5.29 -4.27 7.15
N ALA A 171 4.09 -4.84 6.97
CA ALA A 171 3.23 -4.55 5.82
C ALA A 171 2.76 -3.08 5.79
N LEU A 172 2.49 -2.49 6.96
CA LEU A 172 2.13 -1.08 7.11
C LEU A 172 3.28 -0.14 6.71
N HIS A 173 4.51 -0.50 7.07
CA HIS A 173 5.70 0.29 6.71
C HIS A 173 6.23 0.01 5.30
N ALA A 174 5.71 -1.01 4.61
CA ALA A 174 6.15 -1.38 3.27
C ALA A 174 6.13 -0.22 2.23
N PRO A 175 5.18 0.73 2.25
CA PRO A 175 5.17 1.87 1.35
C PRO A 175 6.30 2.87 1.60
N ILE A 176 6.87 2.89 2.81
CA ILE A 176 7.84 3.89 3.27
C ILE A 176 9.26 3.36 3.14
N SER A 177 9.51 2.13 3.61
CA SER A 177 10.86 1.55 3.70
C SER A 177 10.95 0.10 3.24
N GLY A 178 9.84 -0.47 2.75
CA GLY A 178 9.81 -1.85 2.29
C GLY A 178 10.12 -2.04 0.81
N PRO A 179 9.96 -3.28 0.31
CA PRO A 179 10.27 -3.64 -1.07
C PRO A 179 9.48 -2.85 -2.12
N VAL A 180 8.28 -2.38 -1.76
CA VAL A 180 7.38 -1.65 -2.64
C VAL A 180 7.54 -0.13 -2.57
N ALA A 181 8.40 0.38 -1.66
CA ALA A 181 8.60 1.80 -1.48
C ALA A 181 9.24 2.43 -2.72
N GLY A 182 8.55 3.40 -3.32
CA GLY A 182 9.02 4.11 -4.51
C GLY A 182 9.15 3.23 -5.76
N MET A 183 8.43 2.11 -5.83
CA MET A 183 8.48 1.20 -6.97
C MET A 183 8.02 1.89 -8.27
N PRO A 184 8.78 1.76 -9.38
CA PRO A 184 8.34 2.25 -10.67
C PRO A 184 6.99 1.65 -11.09
N GLY A 185 6.09 2.50 -11.58
CA GLY A 185 4.77 2.08 -12.04
C GLY A 185 3.71 1.95 -10.96
N LEU A 186 4.05 2.13 -9.69
CA LEU A 186 3.07 2.16 -8.60
C LEU A 186 2.89 3.56 -8.04
N THR A 187 1.63 3.97 -7.92
CA THR A 187 1.21 5.21 -7.29
C THR A 187 0.94 5.00 -5.80
N HIS A 188 0.96 6.08 -5.02
CA HIS A 188 0.78 6.02 -3.57
C HIS A 188 -0.55 5.39 -3.13
N ASP A 189 -1.63 5.62 -3.87
CA ASP A 189 -2.93 4.98 -3.66
C ASP A 189 -2.86 3.46 -3.84
N VAL A 190 -2.22 2.99 -4.91
CA VAL A 190 -2.02 1.55 -5.16
C VAL A 190 -1.18 0.90 -4.07
N ILE A 191 -0.06 1.53 -3.69
CA ILE A 191 0.83 0.99 -2.65
C ILE A 191 0.12 0.99 -1.29
N ALA A 192 -0.65 2.03 -0.96
CA ALA A 192 -1.41 2.08 0.28
C ALA A 192 -2.47 0.96 0.33
N VAL A 193 -3.24 0.77 -0.74
CA VAL A 193 -4.23 -0.31 -0.84
C VAL A 193 -3.56 -1.68 -0.76
N LEU A 194 -2.43 -1.87 -1.45
CA LEU A 194 -1.65 -3.10 -1.40
C LEU A 194 -1.21 -3.42 0.04
N SER A 195 -0.59 -2.46 0.72
CA SER A 195 -0.13 -2.62 2.10
C SER A 195 -1.28 -2.91 3.07
N LEU A 196 -2.38 -2.17 2.98
CA LEU A 196 -3.57 -2.42 3.79
C LEU A 196 -4.13 -3.82 3.55
N THR A 197 -4.23 -4.24 2.29
CA THR A 197 -4.71 -5.58 1.93
C THR A 197 -3.85 -6.67 2.58
N ILE A 198 -2.53 -6.53 2.52
CA ILE A 198 -1.61 -7.47 3.16
C ILE A 198 -1.77 -7.47 4.69
N ILE A 199 -1.96 -6.30 5.34
CA ILE A 199 -2.23 -6.23 6.80
C ILE A 199 -3.50 -7.02 7.17
N TYR A 200 -4.59 -6.81 6.42
CA TYR A 200 -5.85 -7.51 6.66
C TYR A 200 -5.68 -9.02 6.50
N LEU A 201 -4.98 -9.48 5.46
CA LEU A 201 -4.69 -10.90 5.26
C LEU A 201 -3.89 -11.50 6.41
N HIS A 202 -2.88 -10.81 6.93
CA HIS A 202 -2.14 -11.25 8.13
C HIS A 202 -3.02 -11.34 9.38
N SER A 203 -3.97 -10.41 9.53
CA SER A 203 -4.88 -10.37 10.68
C SER A 203 -5.93 -11.48 10.62
N ILE A 204 -6.53 -11.72 9.45
CA ILE A 204 -7.46 -12.82 9.20
C ILE A 204 -6.76 -14.16 9.43
N ARG A 205 -5.53 -14.32 8.93
CA ARG A 205 -4.70 -15.50 9.18
C ARG A 205 -4.56 -15.81 10.67
N ARG A 206 -4.27 -14.80 11.50
CA ARG A 206 -4.17 -14.97 12.97
C ARG A 206 -5.48 -15.50 13.54
N MET A 207 -6.62 -14.95 13.09
CA MET A 207 -7.95 -15.40 13.54
C MET A 207 -8.18 -16.87 13.19
N ILE A 208 -7.88 -17.28 11.96
CA ILE A 208 -8.05 -18.67 11.51
C ILE A 208 -7.12 -19.60 12.30
N GLN A 209 -5.84 -19.26 12.46
CA GLN A 209 -4.88 -20.07 13.22
C GLN A 209 -5.33 -20.28 14.67
N SER A 210 -5.85 -19.23 15.31
CA SER A 210 -6.36 -19.32 16.69
C SER A 210 -7.62 -20.19 16.80
N ARG A 211 -8.43 -20.30 15.73
CA ARG A 211 -9.61 -21.17 15.69
C ARG A 211 -9.28 -22.61 15.34
N CYS A 212 -8.26 -22.84 14.51
CA CYS A 212 -7.79 -24.17 14.14
C CYS A 212 -6.94 -24.84 15.23
N GLN A 213 -6.34 -24.05 16.13
CA GLN A 213 -5.74 -24.55 17.37
C GLN A 213 -6.86 -24.97 18.34
N ILE A 214 -7.36 -26.20 18.17
CA ILE A 214 -8.22 -26.88 19.14
C ILE A 214 -7.50 -26.84 20.50
N PRO A 215 -8.18 -26.47 21.61
CA PRO A 215 -7.55 -26.52 22.93
C PRO A 215 -7.09 -27.94 23.19
N ASN A 216 -5.81 -28.10 23.46
CA ASN A 216 -5.24 -29.35 23.96
C ASN A 216 -6.01 -29.67 25.24
N THR A 217 -6.90 -30.66 25.19
CA THR A 217 -7.56 -31.19 26.38
C THR A 217 -6.46 -31.61 27.33
N GLN A 218 -6.40 -30.94 28.49
CA GLN A 218 -5.48 -31.27 29.55
C GLN A 218 -5.69 -32.74 29.92
N HIS A 219 -4.77 -33.60 29.52
CA HIS A 219 -4.68 -34.92 30.11
C HIS A 219 -4.06 -34.73 31.51
N PRO A 220 -4.70 -35.20 32.59
CA PRO A 220 -4.12 -35.11 33.92
C PRO A 220 -2.84 -35.93 33.93
N THR A 221 -1.71 -35.28 34.24
CA THR A 221 -0.43 -35.94 34.50
C THR A 221 -0.60 -36.90 35.68
N PRO A 222 -0.37 -38.21 35.53
CA PRO A 222 -0.17 -39.06 36.68
C PRO A 222 1.23 -38.78 37.24
N ASN A 223 1.28 -38.37 38.52
CA ASN A 223 2.52 -38.34 39.29
C ASN A 223 3.15 -39.73 39.28
N LEU A 224 4.44 -39.85 38.94
CA LEU A 224 5.29 -40.92 39.46
C LEU A 224 6.77 -40.45 39.49
N PRO A 225 7.58 -40.95 40.44
CA PRO A 225 8.88 -40.38 40.79
C PRO A 225 10.01 -40.86 39.88
N SER A 226 11.11 -40.10 39.90
CA SER A 226 12.35 -40.27 39.14
C SER A 226 13.24 -41.45 39.63
N PRO A 227 14.42 -41.72 39.02
CA PRO A 227 14.65 -42.62 37.90
C PRO A 227 15.54 -43.83 38.27
N PHE A 228 15.41 -44.99 37.60
CA PHE A 228 16.43 -46.06 37.68
C PHE A 228 16.52 -46.91 36.40
N LEU A 229 17.77 -47.30 36.10
CA LEU A 229 18.35 -47.95 34.89
C LEU A 229 17.70 -49.26 34.42
N ARG A 230 17.70 -49.53 33.08
CA ARG A 230 18.35 -50.69 32.38
C ARG A 230 17.86 -50.86 30.91
N GLU A 231 18.80 -51.18 30.02
CA GLU A 231 18.72 -51.55 28.56
C GLU A 231 17.99 -52.91 28.26
N PRO A 232 17.97 -53.49 27.03
CA PRO A 232 17.24 -53.10 25.79
C PRO A 232 16.44 -54.29 25.15
N SER A 233 15.35 -54.06 24.38
CA SER A 233 14.82 -55.11 23.45
C SER A 233 13.69 -54.65 22.49
N THR A 234 14.00 -54.76 21.19
CA THR A 234 13.20 -55.28 20.04
C THR A 234 11.74 -54.86 19.75
N THR A 235 11.59 -54.29 18.54
CA THR A 235 10.56 -54.57 17.50
C THR A 235 9.11 -54.06 17.67
N THR A 236 8.73 -53.00 16.95
CA THR A 236 7.72 -52.99 15.84
C THR A 236 7.54 -51.58 15.24
N THR A 237 7.42 -51.53 13.91
CA THR A 237 7.28 -50.34 13.03
C THR A 237 5.83 -49.77 13.00
N PRO A 238 5.51 -48.68 12.27
CA PRO A 238 4.87 -47.49 12.83
C PRO A 238 3.39 -47.32 12.41
N ARG A 239 2.62 -46.49 13.12
CA ARG A 239 1.32 -46.04 12.63
C ARG A 239 1.10 -44.55 12.83
N GLY A 240 1.19 -43.85 11.70
CA GLY A 240 0.41 -42.66 11.32
C GLY A 240 0.27 -41.54 12.34
N LYS A 241 1.11 -40.50 12.21
CA LYS A 241 0.68 -39.14 12.51
C LYS A 241 0.24 -38.51 11.19
N SER A 242 -1.06 -38.25 11.08
CA SER A 242 -1.66 -37.47 10.00
C SER A 242 -1.15 -36.03 10.12
N SER A 243 -0.21 -35.66 9.26
CA SER A 243 0.03 -34.25 8.93
C SER A 243 -1.26 -33.70 8.33
N GLN A 244 -1.94 -32.80 9.05
CA GLN A 244 -3.05 -32.04 8.48
C GLN A 244 -2.50 -31.11 7.40
N THR A 245 -2.57 -31.56 6.15
CA THR A 245 -2.41 -30.70 4.98
C THR A 245 -3.71 -29.91 4.81
N PHE A 246 -3.72 -28.65 5.25
CA PHE A 246 -4.83 -27.75 4.94
C PHE A 246 -4.87 -27.53 3.42
N SER A 247 -6.00 -27.90 2.80
CA SER A 247 -6.20 -27.70 1.36
C SER A 247 -6.21 -26.21 1.06
N ILE A 248 -5.38 -25.78 0.11
CA ILE A 248 -5.28 -24.39 -0.38
C ILE A 248 -6.67 -23.82 -0.74
N GLN A 249 -7.60 -24.68 -1.18
CA GLN A 249 -8.97 -24.29 -1.49
C GLN A 249 -9.74 -23.75 -0.29
N GLN A 250 -9.56 -24.33 0.90
CA GLN A 250 -10.28 -23.89 2.10
C GLN A 250 -9.82 -22.49 2.53
N ILE A 251 -8.52 -22.22 2.40
CA ILE A 251 -7.92 -20.92 2.73
C ILE A 251 -8.41 -19.85 1.74
N CYS A 252 -8.55 -20.17 0.45
CA CYS A 252 -9.09 -19.25 -0.54
C CYS A 252 -10.57 -18.90 -0.29
N ILE A 253 -11.37 -19.87 0.15
CA ILE A 253 -12.78 -19.66 0.54
C ILE A 253 -12.86 -18.75 1.78
N ASP A 254 -11.95 -18.91 2.74
CA ASP A 254 -11.94 -18.08 3.94
C ASP A 254 -11.49 -16.64 3.65
N VAL A 255 -10.53 -16.44 2.73
CA VAL A 255 -10.15 -15.11 2.21
C VAL A 255 -11.33 -14.46 1.46
N PHE A 256 -12.10 -15.25 0.70
CA PHE A 256 -13.27 -14.80 -0.06
C PHE A 256 -14.40 -14.30 0.87
N ILE A 257 -14.71 -15.04 1.93
CA ILE A 257 -15.74 -14.67 2.92
C ILE A 257 -15.37 -13.36 3.65
N CYS A 258 -14.08 -13.13 3.90
CA CYS A 258 -13.59 -11.94 4.61
C CYS A 258 -13.49 -10.67 3.75
N LEU A 259 -13.14 -10.78 2.46
CA LEU A 259 -13.17 -9.64 1.53
C LEU A 259 -14.59 -9.08 1.37
N LEU A 260 -15.61 -9.95 1.41
CA LEU A 260 -17.02 -9.56 1.30
C LEU A 260 -17.60 -8.96 2.60
N SER A 261 -16.95 -9.15 3.75
CA SER A 261 -17.48 -8.73 5.07
C SER A 261 -16.76 -7.51 5.68
N SER A 262 -15.88 -6.85 4.94
CA SER A 262 -15.13 -5.68 5.42
C SER A 262 -15.92 -4.36 5.22
N PRO A 263 -16.34 -3.65 6.28
CA PRO A 263 -17.11 -2.41 6.17
C PRO A 263 -16.30 -1.21 5.63
N LEU A 264 -14.98 -1.32 5.52
CA LEU A 264 -14.11 -0.26 4.97
C LEU A 264 -14.19 -0.13 3.44
N LEU A 265 -14.72 -1.12 2.73
CA LEU A 265 -15.11 -1.01 1.32
C LEU A 265 -16.50 -0.38 1.13
N PHE A 266 -17.23 -0.11 2.22
CA PHE A 266 -18.63 0.35 2.20
C PHE A 266 -18.83 1.74 2.82
N MET A 267 -17.77 2.53 3.06
CA MET A 267 -17.99 3.93 3.44
C MET A 267 -18.30 4.76 2.19
N PRO A 268 -19.52 5.33 2.06
CA PRO A 268 -19.75 6.36 1.07
C PRO A 268 -18.88 7.59 1.41
N PRO A 269 -18.49 8.40 0.41
CA PRO A 269 -17.81 9.66 0.68
C PRO A 269 -18.68 10.50 1.61
N THR A 270 -18.13 10.93 2.72
CA THR A 270 -18.78 11.85 3.66
C THR A 270 -19.21 13.09 2.88
N PRO A 271 -20.51 13.48 2.89
CA PRO A 271 -20.91 14.72 2.27
C PRO A 271 -20.19 15.87 2.97
N HIS A 272 -19.62 16.77 2.17
CA HIS A 272 -19.04 18.02 2.64
C HIS A 272 -20.00 18.69 3.62
N GLN A 273 -19.60 18.79 4.89
CA GLN A 273 -20.15 19.81 5.77
C GLN A 273 -19.64 21.14 5.23
N THR A 274 -20.48 21.82 4.46
CA THR A 274 -20.41 23.26 4.26
C THR A 274 -20.57 23.92 5.62
N THR A 275 -19.46 24.34 6.21
CA THR A 275 -19.44 25.34 7.27
C THR A 275 -19.95 26.67 6.69
N PRO A 276 -20.91 27.34 7.34
CA PRO A 276 -21.34 28.66 6.91
C PRO A 276 -20.31 29.69 7.40
N SER A 277 -19.50 30.20 6.48
CA SER A 277 -18.65 31.37 6.72
C SER A 277 -18.86 32.37 5.59
N SER A 278 -20.10 32.83 5.46
CA SER A 278 -20.47 33.92 4.55
C SER A 278 -21.63 34.74 5.11
N GLN A 279 -21.56 35.13 6.39
CA GLN A 279 -22.51 36.07 7.01
C GLN A 279 -21.87 37.12 7.93
N ILE A 280 -20.57 37.41 7.77
CA ILE A 280 -19.90 38.46 8.58
C ILE A 280 -19.42 39.66 7.73
N GLN A 281 -19.74 39.71 6.43
CA GLN A 281 -19.30 40.81 5.56
C GLN A 281 -20.45 41.61 4.92
N SER A 282 -21.54 41.81 5.67
CA SER A 282 -22.63 42.71 5.27
C SER A 282 -23.12 43.69 6.35
N ASN A 283 -22.48 43.76 7.53
CA ASN A 283 -22.92 44.63 8.63
C ASN A 283 -21.85 45.61 9.15
N LEU A 284 -20.86 45.98 8.33
CA LEU A 284 -19.79 46.92 8.72
C LEU A 284 -19.61 48.07 7.73
N LEU A 285 -20.74 48.59 7.21
CA LEU A 285 -20.81 49.80 6.41
C LEU A 285 -22.14 50.53 6.66
N GLN A 286 -22.41 50.87 7.92
CA GLN A 286 -23.43 51.87 8.30
C GLN A 286 -23.24 52.30 9.76
N SER A 287 -22.23 53.14 10.00
CA SER A 287 -22.20 54.03 11.16
C SER A 287 -21.66 55.40 10.72
N ASN A 288 -22.60 56.29 10.41
CA ASN A 288 -22.36 57.72 10.28
C ASN A 288 -21.85 58.30 11.61
N PRO A 289 -20.86 59.22 11.62
CA PRO A 289 -20.61 60.05 12.77
C PRO A 289 -21.52 61.28 12.75
N THR A 290 -22.39 61.39 13.76
CA THR A 290 -23.00 62.66 14.17
C THR A 290 -22.05 63.44 15.07
N ASN A 291 -21.69 64.67 14.72
CA ASN A 291 -21.66 65.81 15.65
C ASN A 291 -21.56 67.15 14.90
N PRO A 292 -21.90 68.30 15.51
CA PRO A 292 -22.82 69.24 14.91
C PRO A 292 -22.22 70.66 14.77
N THR A 293 -23.12 71.59 14.44
CA THR A 293 -23.10 73.04 14.70
C THR A 293 -22.32 73.95 13.73
N ASN A 294 -23.14 74.55 12.87
CA ASN A 294 -23.11 75.89 12.27
C ASN A 294 -22.66 77.02 13.25
N PRO A 295 -22.31 78.20 12.72
CA PRO A 295 -23.32 79.22 12.39
C PRO A 295 -23.65 79.35 10.90
#